data_AF-A0A9D7XS45-F1
#
_entry.id   AF-A0A9D7XS45-F1
#
_cell.length_a   1.000
_cell.length_b   1.000
_cell.length_c   1.000
_cell.angle_alpha   90.00
_cell.angle_beta   90.00
_cell.angle_gamma   90.00
#
_symmetry.space_group_name_H-M   'P 1'
#
loop_
_entity.id
_entity.type
_entity.pdbx_description
1 polymer ?
#
loop_
_entity_poly.entity_id
_entity_poly.type
_entity_poly.pdbx_seq_one_letter_code
_entity_poly.pdbx_strand_id
1 'polypeptide(L)' 'GFVPAPETSHAIAAAITEAKKNDGKCIVLCYSGHGHFDMSAYDSHLAGNLEDYEHPEEKIAEALHHLPKV' A
#
# COMPACT_ATOMS: atom_id res chain seq x y z
N GLY A 1 -6.71 18.93 3.64
CA GLY A 1 -6.68 17.55 4.17
C GLY A 1 -5.32 16.93 3.89
N PHE A 2 -5.06 15.72 4.38
CA PHE A 2 -3.84 14.96 4.07
C PHE A 2 -4.15 13.90 2.99
N VAL A 3 -3.24 13.71 2.04
CA VAL A 3 -3.32 12.63 1.05
C VAL A 3 -2.26 11.58 1.42
N PRO A 4 -2.64 10.41 1.95
CA PRO A 4 -1.69 9.35 2.29
C PRO A 4 -1.09 8.72 1.05
N ALA A 5 0.12 8.17 1.16
CA ALA A 5 0.60 7.21 0.16
C ALA A 5 -0.24 5.91 0.21
N PRO A 6 -0.26 5.07 -0.84
CA PRO A 6 -0.96 3.79 -0.83
C PRO A 6 -0.59 2.88 0.38
N GLU A 7 0.69 2.86 0.77
CA GLU A 7 1.17 2.10 1.94
C GLU A 7 0.69 2.72 3.26
N THR A 8 0.64 4.06 3.33
CA THR A 8 0.10 4.76 4.50
C THR A 8 -1.41 4.52 4.64
N SER A 9 -2.14 4.40 3.52
CA SER A 9 -3.56 4.03 3.52
C SER A 9 -3.78 2.64 4.13
N HIS A 10 -2.88 1.68 3.90
CA HIS A 10 -2.94 0.37 4.56
C HIS A 10 -2.73 0.47 6.07
N ALA A 11 -1.78 1.30 6.53
CA ALA A 11 -1.57 1.54 7.96
C ALA A 11 -2.81 2.18 8.62
N ILE A 12 -3.47 3.11 7.94
CA ILE A 12 -4.74 3.71 8.39
C ILE A 12 -5.85 2.66 8.47
N ALA A 13 -6.01 1.82 7.44
CA ALA A 13 -7.01 0.75 7.43
C ALA A 13 -6.81 -0.25 8.58
N ALA A 14 -5.55 -0.62 8.86
CA ALA A 14 -5.20 -1.47 9.99
C ALA A 14 -5.52 -0.80 11.33
N ALA A 15 -5.15 0.47 11.51
CA ALA A 15 -5.46 1.23 12.72
C ALA A 15 -6.96 1.32 13.00
N ILE A 16 -7.78 1.56 11.96
CA ILE A 16 -9.25 1.57 12.09
C ILE A 16 -9.77 0.18 12.49
N THR A 17 -9.23 -0.88 11.91
CA THR A 17 -9.60 -2.25 12.24
C THR A 17 -9.28 -2.58 13.69
N GLU A 18 -8.11 -2.17 14.17
CA GLU A 18 -7.71 -2.39 15.56
C GLU A 18 -8.48 -1.52 16.55
N ALA A 19 -8.83 -0.28 16.18
CA ALA A 19 -9.66 0.61 17.00
C ALA A 19 -11.04 0.00 17.29
N LYS A 20 -11.66 -0.65 16.29
CA LYS A 20 -12.96 -1.32 16.46
C LYS A 20 -12.92 -2.48 17.47
N LYS A 21 -11.75 -3.09 17.69
CA LYS A 21 -11.55 -4.20 18.63
C LYS A 21 -11.11 -3.71 20.03
N ASN A 22 -10.59 -2.50 20.12
CA ASN A 22 -9.96 -1.94 21.31
C ASN A 22 -10.63 -0.63 21.71
N ASP A 23 -11.82 -0.73 22.30
CA ASP A 23 -12.59 0.44 22.74
C ASP A 23 -11.77 1.35 23.68
N GLY A 24 -11.80 2.65 23.42
CA GLY A 24 -11.13 3.68 24.21
C GLY A 24 -9.59 3.71 24.17
N LYS A 25 -8.92 2.84 23.40
CA LYS A 25 -7.44 2.88 23.31
C LYS A 25 -6.95 3.88 22.27
N CYS A 26 -5.90 4.63 22.62
CA CYS A 26 -5.16 5.46 21.68
C CYS A 26 -4.26 4.58 20.80
N ILE A 27 -4.43 4.66 19.49
CA ILE A 27 -3.63 3.92 18.50
C ILE A 27 -2.77 4.93 17.72
N VAL A 28 -1.47 4.67 17.66
CA VAL A 28 -0.52 5.43 16.85
C VAL A 28 -0.13 4.59 15.65
N LEU A 29 -0.17 5.20 14.47
CA LEU A 29 0.29 4.59 13.22
C LEU A 29 1.42 5.43 12.62
N CYS A 30 2.28 4.78 11.84
CA CYS A 30 3.33 5.47 11.10
C CYS A 30 2.74 6.04 9.80
N TYR A 31 2.71 7.36 9.67
CA TYR A 31 2.38 8.03 8.41
C TYR A 31 3.65 8.12 7.58
N SER A 32 3.96 7.06 6.83
CA SER A 32 5.25 6.88 6.17
C SER A 32 5.44 7.71 4.90
N GLY A 33 4.37 8.17 4.25
CA GLY A 33 4.47 8.89 2.98
C GLY A 33 3.21 9.64 2.57
N HIS A 34 3.39 10.62 1.67
CA HIS A 34 2.30 11.39 1.07
C HIS A 34 1.97 10.87 -0.35
N GLY A 35 0.70 10.98 -0.74
CA GLY A 35 0.21 10.51 -2.03
C GLY A 35 0.38 11.49 -3.19
N HIS A 36 1.11 12.59 -3.04
CA HIS A 36 1.23 13.61 -4.10
C HIS A 36 1.81 13.07 -5.41
N PHE A 37 2.67 12.06 -5.35
CA PHE A 37 3.22 11.40 -6.53
C PHE A 37 2.34 10.25 -7.06
N ASP A 38 1.33 9.85 -6.28
CA ASP A 38 0.44 8.72 -6.57
C ASP A 38 -0.92 9.17 -7.11
N MET A 39 -1.07 10.46 -7.47
CA MET A 39 -2.36 11.02 -7.88
C MET A 39 -2.97 10.29 -9.09
N SER A 40 -2.16 9.87 -10.05
CA SER A 40 -2.63 9.08 -11.20
C SER A 40 -3.13 7.69 -10.78
N ALA A 41 -2.51 7.08 -9.76
CA ALA A 41 -2.95 5.81 -9.20
C ALA A 41 -4.28 5.98 -8.46
N TYR A 42 -4.43 7.06 -7.69
CA TYR A 42 -5.70 7.42 -7.05
C TYR A 42 -6.82 7.62 -8.08
N ASP A 43 -6.58 8.40 -9.13
CA ASP A 43 -7.56 8.62 -10.19
C ASP A 43 -7.95 7.30 -10.87
N SER A 44 -6.97 6.44 -11.17
CA SER A 44 -7.21 5.13 -11.78
C SER A 44 -8.02 4.21 -10.88
N HIS A 45 -7.72 4.18 -9.58
CA HIS A 45 -8.48 3.41 -8.58
C HIS A 45 -9.92 3.91 -8.46
N LEU A 46 -10.13 5.22 -8.33
CA LEU A 46 -11.46 5.82 -8.20
C LEU A 46 -12.30 5.68 -9.46
N ALA A 47 -11.67 5.66 -10.63
CA ALA A 47 -12.32 5.39 -11.91
C ALA A 47 -12.61 3.89 -12.14
N GLY A 48 -12.12 2.99 -11.29
CA GLY A 48 -12.26 1.54 -11.46
C GLY A 48 -11.39 0.96 -12.57
N ASN A 49 -10.36 1.69 -13.01
CA ASN A 49 -9.46 1.28 -14.09
C ASN A 49 -8.21 0.53 -13.59
N LEU A 50 -8.06 0.38 -12.27
CA LEU A 50 -6.92 -0.31 -11.69
C LEU A 50 -7.11 -1.82 -11.85
N GLU A 51 -6.23 -2.46 -12.62
CA GLU A 51 -6.23 -3.91 -12.82
C GLU A 51 -5.34 -4.61 -11.79
N ASP A 52 -5.83 -5.72 -11.25
CA ASP A 52 -5.03 -6.61 -10.42
C ASP A 52 -4.12 -7.43 -11.32
N TYR A 53 -2.88 -6.97 -11.46
CA TYR A 53 -1.89 -7.59 -12.33
C TYR A 53 -1.10 -8.64 -11.55
N GLU A 54 -1.39 -9.91 -11.80
CA GLU A 54 -0.53 -11.01 -11.36
C GLU A 54 0.79 -11.00 -12.14
N HIS A 55 1.89 -10.77 -11.43
CA HIS A 55 3.20 -10.77 -12.05
C HIS A 55 3.62 -12.20 -12.45
N PRO A 56 4.01 -12.46 -13.71
CA PRO A 56 4.36 -13.80 -14.17
C PRO A 56 5.50 -14.43 -13.35
N GLU A 57 5.32 -15.67 -12.92
CA GLU A 57 6.32 -16.44 -12.17
C GLU A 57 7.67 -16.51 -12.90
N GLU A 58 7.65 -16.65 -14.22
CA GLU A 58 8.85 -16.70 -15.07
C GLU A 58 9.73 -15.45 -14.91
N LYS A 59 9.10 -14.26 -14.87
CA LYS A 59 9.82 -12.99 -14.69
C LYS A 59 10.34 -12.84 -13.26
N ILE A 60 9.63 -13.39 -12.28
CA ILE A 60 10.11 -13.43 -10.89
C ILE A 60 11.36 -14.32 -10.81
N ALA A 61 11.31 -15.51 -11.40
CA ALA A 61 12.45 -16.43 -11.44
C ALA A 61 13.66 -15.81 -12.14
N GLU A 62 13.45 -15.14 -13.28
CA GLU A 62 14.48 -14.41 -14.01
C GLU A 62 15.14 -13.32 -13.13
N ALA A 63 14.34 -12.50 -12.46
CA ALA A 63 14.87 -11.46 -11.57
C ALA A 63 15.72 -12.03 -10.42
N LEU A 64 15.28 -13.16 -9.85
CA LEU A 64 16.02 -13.86 -8.79
C LEU A 64 17.37 -14.41 -9.28
N HIS A 65 17.47 -14.84 -10.54
CA HIS A 65 18.73 -15.30 -11.12
C HIS A 65 19.82 -14.22 -11.20
N HIS A 66 19.43 -12.94 -11.25
CA HIS A 66 20.34 -11.81 -11.29
C HIS A 66 20.83 -11.34 -9.91
N LEU A 67 20.30 -11.90 -8.82
CA LEU A 67 20.75 -11.54 -7.49
C LEU A 67 22.20 -11.99 -7.24
N PRO A 68 23.03 -11.16 -6.60
CA PRO A 68 24.38 -11.56 -6.23
C PRO A 68 24.33 -12.71 -5.23
N LYS A 69 25.24 -13.69 -5.39
CA LYS A 69 25.44 -14.74 -4.38
C LYS A 69 26.15 -14.11 -3.18
N VAL A 70 25.49 -14.15 -2.02
CA VAL A 70 26.02 -13.73 -0.73
C VAL A 70 26.75 -14.88 -0.05
#